data_AF-A0A7Z8QZA7-F1
#
_entry.id   AF-A0A7Z8QZA7-F1
#
_cell.length_a   1.000
_cell.length_b   1.000
_cell.length_c   1.000
_cell.angle_alpha   90.00
_cell.angle_beta   90.00
_cell.angle_gamma   90.00
#
_symmetry.space_group_name_H-M   'P 1'
#
loop_
_entity.id
_entity.type
_entity.pdbx_description
1 polymer ?
#
loop_
_entity_poly.entity_id
_entity_poly.type
_entity_poly.pdbx_seq_one_letter_code
_entity_poly.pdbx_strand_id
1 'polypeptide(L)'
;MNPHLPQLHPYPFEKLAQLKQGIIPPSDKAHIALSIGEPKHATPDVITSALLENIAGLGSYPTTKGLPELRIAISEWLNKRYQVTVDPETQ
;
A
#
# COMPACT_ATOMS: atom_id res chain seq x y z
N MET A 1 -8.05 -29.03 -8.66
CA MET A 1 -7.98 -27.55 -8.65
C MET A 1 -8.87 -27.04 -7.52
N ASN A 2 -8.50 -25.98 -6.79
CA ASN A 2 -9.26 -25.50 -5.62
C ASN A 2 -10.64 -24.93 -6.07
N PRO A 3 -11.77 -25.44 -5.54
CA PRO A 3 -13.12 -25.04 -5.96
C PRO A 3 -13.53 -23.62 -5.52
N HIS A 4 -12.75 -22.98 -4.65
CA HIS A 4 -13.01 -21.61 -4.18
C HIS A 4 -12.41 -20.53 -5.09
N LEU A 5 -11.39 -20.87 -5.91
CA LEU A 5 -10.76 -19.89 -6.80
C LEU A 5 -11.75 -19.24 -7.80
N PRO A 6 -12.71 -19.97 -8.39
CA PRO A 6 -13.72 -19.38 -9.27
C PRO A 6 -14.69 -18.41 -8.57
N GLN A 7 -14.73 -18.38 -7.23
CA GLN A 7 -15.60 -17.49 -6.46
C GLN A 7 -14.99 -16.09 -6.26
N LEU A 8 -13.71 -15.91 -6.62
CA LEU A 8 -13.04 -14.62 -6.55
C LEU A 8 -13.50 -13.72 -7.70
N HIS A 9 -13.69 -12.43 -7.39
CA HIS A 9 -13.95 -11.43 -8.41
C HIS A 9 -12.64 -10.81 -8.91
N PRO A 10 -12.56 -10.44 -10.20
CA PRO A 10 -11.45 -9.66 -10.71
C PRO A 10 -11.42 -8.28 -10.04
N TYR A 11 -10.27 -7.61 -10.09
CA TYR A 11 -10.19 -6.27 -9.55
C TYR A 11 -11.15 -5.32 -10.30
N PRO A 12 -11.76 -4.32 -9.62
CA PRO A 12 -12.72 -3.42 -10.26
C PRO A 12 -12.21 -2.71 -11.52
N PHE A 13 -10.91 -2.40 -11.60
CA PHE A 13 -10.31 -1.77 -12.78
C PHE A 13 -10.18 -2.72 -13.97
N GLU A 14 -9.99 -4.03 -13.74
CA GLU A 14 -9.98 -5.04 -14.81
C GLU A 14 -11.38 -5.20 -15.39
N LYS A 15 -12.41 -5.22 -14.53
CA LYS A 15 -13.81 -5.18 -14.96
C LYS A 15 -14.11 -3.92 -15.78
N LEU A 16 -13.60 -2.76 -15.38
CA LEU A 16 -13.75 -1.53 -16.15
C LEU A 16 -13.03 -1.59 -17.51
N ALA A 17 -11.85 -2.21 -17.58
CA ALA A 17 -11.13 -2.41 -18.84
C ALA A 17 -11.93 -3.30 -19.80
N GLN A 18 -12.53 -4.38 -19.30
CA GLN A 18 -13.43 -5.24 -20.08
C GLN A 18 -14.65 -4.48 -20.60
N LEU A 19 -15.29 -3.65 -19.76
CA LEU A 19 -16.43 -2.84 -20.16
C LEU A 19 -16.08 -1.79 -21.22
N LYS A 20 -14.82 -1.35 -21.29
CA LYS A 20 -14.32 -0.41 -22.32
C LYS A 20 -13.90 -1.10 -23.62
N GLN A 21 -13.90 -2.43 -23.67
CA GLN A 21 -13.41 -3.17 -24.83
C GLN A 21 -14.23 -2.81 -26.08
N GLY A 22 -13.52 -2.41 -27.15
CA GLY A 22 -14.12 -1.98 -28.41
C GLY A 22 -14.56 -0.51 -28.47
N ILE A 23 -14.44 0.25 -27.38
CA ILE A 23 -14.72 1.69 -27.37
C ILE A 23 -13.47 2.45 -27.81
N ILE A 24 -13.62 3.30 -28.83
CA ILE A 24 -12.55 4.18 -29.32
C ILE A 24 -12.75 5.58 -28.70
N PRO A 25 -11.84 6.05 -27.83
CA PRO A 25 -11.93 7.41 -27.30
C PRO A 25 -11.57 8.45 -28.38
N PRO A 26 -12.01 9.72 -28.22
CA PRO A 26 -11.59 10.81 -29.10
C PRO A 26 -10.06 10.95 -29.14
N SER A 27 -9.47 11.03 -30.34
CA SER A 27 -8.01 11.09 -30.53
C SER A 27 -7.38 12.43 -30.16
N ASP A 28 -8.20 13.48 -30.06
CA ASP A 28 -7.82 14.86 -29.76
C ASP A 28 -7.79 15.15 -28.24
N LYS A 29 -8.07 14.16 -27.39
CA LYS A 29 -8.20 14.35 -25.94
C LYS A 29 -7.25 13.45 -25.16
N ALA A 30 -6.59 14.04 -24.17
CA ALA A 30 -5.78 13.29 -23.21
C ALA A 30 -6.68 12.43 -22.30
N HIS A 31 -6.19 11.24 -21.94
CA HIS A 31 -6.89 10.37 -21.00
C HIS A 31 -6.79 10.91 -19.57
N ILE A 32 -7.92 10.93 -18.85
CA ILE A 32 -7.99 11.30 -17.43
C ILE A 32 -8.35 10.05 -16.62
N ALA A 33 -7.36 9.50 -15.92
CA ALA A 33 -7.50 8.28 -15.14
C ALA A 33 -7.96 8.57 -13.70
N LEU A 34 -9.27 8.59 -13.47
CA LEU A 34 -9.89 8.79 -12.15
C LEU A 34 -10.45 7.48 -11.54
N SER A 35 -10.20 6.35 -12.20
CA SER A 35 -10.80 5.05 -11.84
C SER A 35 -9.92 4.17 -10.96
N ILE A 36 -8.69 4.60 -10.66
CA ILE A 36 -7.70 3.81 -9.91
C ILE A 36 -7.30 4.59 -8.66
N GLY A 37 -7.49 3.99 -7.49
CA GLY A 37 -7.18 4.60 -6.18
C GLY A 37 -5.71 4.49 -5.75
N GLU A 38 -4.78 4.34 -6.70
CA GLU A 38 -3.35 4.28 -6.41
C GLU A 38 -2.78 5.70 -6.29
N PRO A 39 -2.00 6.01 -5.24
CA PRO A 39 -1.35 7.33 -5.11
C PRO A 39 -0.38 7.58 -6.26
N LYS A 40 -0.33 8.82 -6.76
CA LYS A 40 0.59 9.25 -7.83
C LYS A 40 1.71 10.17 -7.35
N HIS A 41 1.68 10.59 -6.09
CA HIS A 41 2.76 11.36 -5.50
C HIS A 41 3.97 10.46 -5.25
N ALA A 42 5.17 11.01 -5.43
CA ALA A 42 6.40 10.32 -5.08
C ALA A 42 6.45 10.02 -3.58
N THR A 43 7.04 8.88 -3.22
CA THR A 43 7.37 8.56 -1.84
C THR A 43 8.33 9.61 -1.28
N PRO A 44 8.10 10.18 -0.08
CA PRO A 44 9.01 11.15 0.53
C PRO A 44 10.43 10.59 0.75
N ASP A 45 11.45 11.42 0.51
CA ASP A 45 12.87 11.04 0.58
C ASP A 45 13.29 10.49 1.95
N VAL A 46 12.70 11.00 3.03
CA VAL A 46 12.99 10.49 4.40
C VAL A 46 12.74 8.99 4.54
N ILE A 47 11.79 8.44 3.77
CA ILE A 47 11.47 7.01 3.79
C ILE A 47 12.47 6.22 2.95
N THR A 48 12.77 6.70 1.73
CA THR A 48 13.68 6.01 0.82
C THR A 48 15.12 6.04 1.34
N SER A 49 15.57 7.14 1.92
CA SER A 49 16.87 7.25 2.59
C SER A 49 17.00 6.28 3.76
N ALA A 50 16.01 6.23 4.67
CA ALA A 50 16.04 5.31 5.81
C ALA A 50 16.13 3.84 5.39
N LEU A 51 15.44 3.46 4.30
CA LEU A 51 15.56 2.12 3.72
C LEU A 51 16.96 1.83 3.18
N LEU A 52 17.50 2.75 2.37
CA LEU A 52 18.82 2.58 1.74
C LEU A 52 19.95 2.51 2.78
N GLU A 53 19.89 3.34 3.82
CA GLU A 53 20.87 3.36 4.91
C GLU A 53 20.87 2.05 5.73
N ASN A 54 19.74 1.33 5.77
CA ASN A 54 19.58 0.11 6.56
C ASN A 54 19.51 -1.17 5.71
N ILE A 55 19.87 -1.09 4.43
CA ILE A 55 19.74 -2.21 3.48
C ILE A 55 20.60 -3.43 3.83
N ALA A 56 21.65 -3.23 4.62
CA ALA A 56 22.52 -4.31 5.11
C ALA A 56 21.79 -5.30 6.04
N GLY A 57 20.63 -4.93 6.60
CA GLY A 57 19.79 -5.83 7.39
C GLY A 57 19.04 -6.90 6.57
N LEU A 58 19.04 -6.78 5.23
CA LEU A 58 18.42 -7.75 4.35
C LEU A 58 19.09 -9.13 4.48
N GLY A 59 18.29 -10.19 4.49
CA GLY A 59 18.76 -11.57 4.63
C GLY A 59 18.68 -12.13 6.05
N SER A 60 18.43 -11.27 7.05
CA SER A 60 18.05 -11.71 8.40
C SER A 60 16.52 -11.79 8.53
N TYR A 61 16.03 -12.83 9.18
CA TYR A 61 14.60 -12.92 9.47
C TYR A 61 14.23 -12.00 10.64
N PRO A 62 13.33 -11.01 10.44
CA PRO A 62 12.82 -10.23 11.54
C PRO A 62 11.92 -11.11 12.42
N THR A 63 11.69 -10.68 13.66
CA THR A 63 10.68 -11.33 14.51
C THR A 63 9.28 -11.09 13.94
N THR A 64 8.35 -12.02 14.17
CA THR A 64 6.97 -11.88 13.72
C THR A 64 6.28 -10.63 14.26
N LYS A 65 6.65 -10.20 15.47
CA LYS A 65 6.13 -8.96 16.10
C LYS A 65 6.72 -7.68 15.50
N GLY A 66 7.73 -7.77 14.63
CA GLY A 66 8.54 -6.64 14.21
C GLY A 66 9.48 -6.13 15.30
N LEU A 67 10.22 -5.09 14.98
CA LEU A 67 11.17 -4.45 15.90
C LEU A 67 10.44 -3.62 16.97
N PRO A 68 10.90 -3.60 18.24
CA PRO A 68 10.33 -2.75 19.29
C PRO A 68 10.25 -1.27 18.88
N GLU A 69 11.28 -0.76 18.21
CA GLU A 69 11.40 0.64 17.78
C GLU A 69 10.28 1.02 16.79
N LEU A 70 9.91 0.09 15.90
CA LEU A 70 8.79 0.29 14.97
C LEU A 70 7.46 0.40 15.73
N ARG A 71 7.23 -0.49 16.70
CA ARG A 71 5.97 -0.48 17.47
C ARG A 71 5.84 0.76 18.34
N ILE A 72 6.94 1.21 18.95
CA ILE A 72 7.00 2.47 19.70
C ILE A 72 6.67 3.65 18.77
N ALA A 73 7.31 3.74 17.60
CA ALA A 73 7.04 4.81 16.64
C ALA A 73 5.58 4.85 16.16
N ILE A 74 4.95 3.68 15.97
CA ILE A 74 3.52 3.57 15.64
C ILE A 74 2.66 4.08 16.80
N SER A 75 2.95 3.67 18.04
CA SER A 75 2.23 4.12 19.23
C SER A 75 2.32 5.65 19.41
N GLU A 76 3.52 6.21 19.27
CA GLU A 76 3.75 7.65 19.34
C GLU A 76 3.02 8.41 18.22
N TRP A 77 3.01 7.87 16.99
CA TRP A 77 2.27 8.46 15.88
C TRP A 77 0.76 8.46 16.15
N LEU A 78 0.20 7.36 16.66
CA LEU A 78 -1.21 7.27 17.04
C LEU A 78 -1.56 8.28 18.12
N ASN A 79 -0.69 8.44 19.12
CA ASN A 79 -0.87 9.44 20.16
C ASN A 79 -0.84 10.86 19.59
N LYS A 80 0.15 11.19 18.77
CA LYS A 80 0.26 12.52 18.15
C LYS A 80 -0.93 12.84 17.25
N ARG A 81 -1.40 11.85 16.48
CA ARG A 81 -2.44 12.05 15.46
C ARG A 81 -3.86 12.03 16.03
N TYR A 82 -4.10 11.19 17.04
CA TYR A 82 -5.44 10.88 17.54
C TYR A 82 -5.60 11.08 19.05
N GLN A 83 -4.52 11.42 19.78
CA GLN A 83 -4.52 11.57 21.25
C GLN A 83 -4.90 10.29 22.00
N VAL A 84 -4.57 9.13 21.41
CA VAL A 84 -4.79 7.81 22.00
C VAL A 84 -3.47 7.25 22.50
N THR A 85 -3.46 6.64 23.68
CA THR A 85 -2.31 5.89 24.19
C THR A 85 -2.52 4.42 23.90
N VAL A 86 -1.58 3.80 23.19
CA VAL A 86 -1.54 2.35 22.94
C VAL A 86 -0.23 1.77 23.46
N ASP A 87 -0.29 0.60 24.09
CA ASP A 87 0.89 -0.13 24.56
C ASP A 87 1.55 -0.88 23.38
N PRO A 88 2.78 -0.51 22.98
CA PRO A 88 3.46 -1.11 21.83
C PRO A 88 3.77 -2.61 21.99
N GLU A 89 3.60 -3.21 23.18
CA GLU A 89 3.79 -4.66 23.38
C GLU A 89 2.50 -5.48 23.29
N THR A 90 1.35 -4.86 23.52
CA THR A 90 0.06 -5.56 23.69
C THR A 90 -1.06 -5.08 22.77
N GLN A 91 -0.91 -3.92 22.11
CA GLN A 91 -1.93 -3.27 21.28
C GLN A 91 -1.34 -2.81 19.94
#